data_AF-A0AAX1XRL2-F1
#
_entry.id   AF-A0AAX1XRL2-F1
#
_cell.length_a   1.000
_cell.length_b   1.000
_cell.length_c   1.000
_cell.angle_alpha   90.00
_cell.angle_beta   90.00
_cell.angle_gamma   90.00
#
_symmetry.space_group_name_H-M   'P 1'
#
loop_
_entity.id
_entity.type
_entity.pdbx_description
1 polymer ?
#
loop_
_entity_poly.entity_id
_entity_poly.type
_entity_poly.pdbx_seq_one_letter_code
_entity_poly.pdbx_strand_id
1 'polypeptide(L)'
;MRNSMDIAEVVIKSGLPTSTLRYYEQLGLIRSIGRNELRRQYSPEVLSKLNLISLGRIAGISLNEMAEMLNHSEGSKPYIDRDLLAKKALEIDEQITRLKAVRDSLNHVASCPHESHMDCSSFQRLMKVVKRYVPKKPR
;
A
#
# COMPACT_ATOMS: atom_id res chain seq x y z
N MET A 1 4.06 30.51 -15.54
CA MET A 1 3.69 30.55 -14.10
C MET A 1 3.98 29.18 -13.51
N ARG A 2 4.97 29.03 -12.61
CA ARG A 2 5.12 27.77 -11.86
C ARG A 2 4.03 27.76 -10.80
N ASN A 3 3.03 26.90 -10.98
CA ASN A 3 1.93 26.75 -10.03
C ASN A 3 2.45 25.92 -8.85
N SER A 4 3.14 26.54 -7.88
CA SER A 4 3.58 25.86 -6.67
C SER A 4 2.45 25.80 -5.64
N MET A 5 2.44 24.76 -4.81
CA MET A 5 1.44 24.57 -3.77
C MET A 5 2.08 24.70 -2.40
N ASP A 6 1.37 25.33 -1.46
CA ASP A 6 1.78 25.26 -0.06
C ASP A 6 1.43 23.91 0.58
N ILE A 7 1.92 23.66 1.79
CA ILE A 7 1.68 22.38 2.46
C ILE A 7 0.19 22.13 2.76
N ALA A 8 -0.62 23.17 2.98
CA ALA A 8 -2.04 23.03 3.27
C ALA A 8 -2.80 22.58 2.01
N GLU A 9 -2.45 23.13 0.85
CA GLU A 9 -2.98 22.67 -0.44
C GLU A 9 -2.61 21.20 -0.72
N VAL A 10 -1.36 20.80 -0.41
CA VAL A 10 -0.93 19.40 -0.56
C VAL A 10 -1.72 18.48 0.38
N VAL A 11 -1.99 18.89 1.62
CA VAL A 11 -2.83 18.12 2.56
C VAL A 11 -4.22 17.89 1.98
N ILE A 12 -4.86 18.95 1.48
CA ILE A 12 -6.22 18.86 0.92
C ILE A 12 -6.25 17.92 -0.29
N LYS A 13 -5.27 18.04 -1.20
CA LYS A 13 -5.24 17.26 -2.45
C LYS A 13 -4.78 15.81 -2.25
N SER A 14 -3.90 15.55 -1.29
CA SER A 14 -3.38 14.20 -1.03
C SER A 14 -4.17 13.43 0.03
N GLY A 15 -4.95 14.12 0.88
CA GLY A 15 -5.59 13.54 2.05
C GLY A 15 -4.63 13.14 3.18
N LEU A 16 -3.33 13.42 3.03
CA LEU A 16 -2.31 13.08 4.04
C LEU A 16 -2.15 14.21 5.06
N PRO A 17 -2.08 13.89 6.37
CA PRO A 17 -1.82 14.90 7.39
C PRO A 17 -0.49 15.63 7.19
N THR A 18 -0.41 16.89 7.60
CA THR A 18 0.81 17.71 7.57
C THR A 18 2.01 17.01 8.22
N SER A 19 1.79 16.29 9.33
CA SER A 19 2.83 15.51 10.01
C SER A 19 3.41 14.41 9.13
N THR A 20 2.56 13.73 8.35
CA THR A 20 2.97 12.68 7.41
C THR A 20 3.79 13.27 6.26
N LEU A 21 3.35 14.40 5.70
CA LEU A 21 4.10 15.09 4.64
C LEU A 21 5.48 15.54 5.13
N ARG A 22 5.56 16.11 6.35
CA ARG A 22 6.84 16.50 6.97
C ARG A 22 7.74 15.30 7.21
N TYR A 23 7.18 14.19 7.67
CA TYR A 23 7.93 12.96 7.86
C TYR A 23 8.47 12.40 6.54
N TYR A 24 7.67 12.39 5.47
CA TYR A 24 8.14 11.99 4.15
C TYR A 24 9.22 12.94 3.61
N GLU A 25 9.10 14.24 3.86
CA GLU A 25 10.16 15.19 3.51
C GLU A 25 11.46 14.90 4.27
N GLN A 26 11.39 14.55 5.57
CA GLN A 26 12.55 14.15 6.36
C GLN A 26 13.24 12.89 5.84
N LEU A 27 12.47 11.93 5.30
CA LEU A 27 13.00 10.72 4.66
C LEU A 27 13.53 10.97 3.23
N GLY A 28 13.44 12.21 2.71
CA GLY A 28 13.81 12.55 1.34
C GLY A 28 12.79 12.14 0.27
N LEU A 29 11.72 11.44 0.68
CA LEU A 29 10.68 10.93 -0.20
C LEU A 29 9.94 12.03 -0.94
N ILE A 30 9.84 13.23 -0.38
CA ILE A 30 9.36 14.42 -1.10
C ILE A 30 10.28 15.61 -0.78
N ARG A 31 10.25 16.66 -1.60
CA ARG A 31 11.10 17.83 -1.39
C ARG A 31 10.36 19.12 -1.74
N SER A 32 10.47 20.12 -0.87
CA SER A 32 10.07 21.49 -1.15
C SER A 32 10.96 22.11 -2.24
N ILE A 33 10.37 22.77 -3.24
CA ILE A 33 11.08 23.49 -4.32
C ILE A 33 11.49 24.91 -3.93
N GLY A 34 11.09 25.36 -2.74
CA GLY A 34 11.45 26.66 -2.21
C GLY A 34 10.61 27.04 -1.00
N ARG A 35 10.57 28.32 -0.67
CA ARG A 35 9.64 28.87 0.31
C ARG A 35 9.00 30.13 -0.27
N ASN A 36 7.74 30.34 0.07
CA ASN A 36 7.07 31.63 -0.06
C ASN A 36 6.86 32.14 1.36
N GLU A 37 7.57 33.21 1.73
CA GLU A 37 7.71 33.68 3.11
C GLU A 37 8.17 32.54 4.04
N LEU A 38 7.32 32.14 5.00
CA LEU A 38 7.56 31.09 5.98
C LEU A 38 7.03 29.71 5.53
N ARG A 39 6.28 29.65 4.42
CA ARG A 39 5.61 28.43 3.95
C ARG A 39 6.45 27.70 2.90
N ARG A 40 6.64 26.41 3.10
CA ARG A 40 7.23 25.50 2.09
C ARG A 40 6.36 25.47 0.85
N GLN A 41 7.01 25.41 -0.31
CA GLN A 41 6.37 25.37 -1.61
C GLN A 41 6.75 24.07 -2.31
N TYR A 42 5.76 23.36 -2.85
CA TYR A 42 5.94 22.09 -3.54
C TYR A 42 5.55 22.21 -5.01
N SER A 43 6.27 21.47 -5.87
CA SER A 43 5.85 21.26 -7.26
C SER A 43 4.55 20.45 -7.30
N PRO A 44 3.64 20.68 -8.26
CA PRO A 44 2.48 19.81 -8.50
C PRO A 44 2.81 18.32 -8.60
N GLU A 45 4.01 17.98 -9.09
CA GLU A 45 4.51 16.61 -9.23
C GLU A 45 4.63 15.88 -7.88
N VAL A 46 4.66 16.61 -6.75
CA VAL A 46 4.66 16.02 -5.42
C VAL A 46 3.46 15.10 -5.22
N LEU A 47 2.30 15.42 -5.79
CA LEU A 47 1.09 14.60 -5.66
C LEU A 47 1.26 13.24 -6.35
N SER A 48 1.88 13.20 -7.52
CA SER A 48 2.21 11.95 -8.21
C SER A 48 3.20 11.11 -7.39
N LYS A 49 4.20 11.76 -6.77
CA LYS A 49 5.15 11.07 -5.89
C LYS A 49 4.46 10.51 -4.63
N LEU A 50 3.54 11.27 -4.03
CA LEU A 50 2.73 10.81 -2.89
C LEU A 50 1.82 9.63 -3.26
N ASN A 51 1.22 9.63 -4.46
CA ASN A 51 0.42 8.50 -4.93
C ASN A 51 1.27 7.24 -5.13
N LEU A 52 2.48 7.38 -5.65
CA LEU A 52 3.42 6.26 -5.79
C LEU A 52 3.83 5.70 -4.41
N ILE A 53 4.10 6.58 -3.44
CA ILE A 53 4.39 6.20 -2.06
C ILE A 53 3.19 5.45 -1.46
N SER A 54 1.97 5.95 -1.64
CA SER A 54 0.75 5.27 -1.18
C SER A 54 0.59 3.89 -1.80
N LEU A 55 0.86 3.74 -3.11
CA LEU A 55 0.82 2.45 -3.80
C LEU A 55 1.81 1.45 -3.18
N GLY A 56 3.08 1.85 -3.00
CA GLY A 56 4.08 0.96 -2.41
C GLY A 56 3.74 0.57 -0.96
N ARG A 57 3.19 1.50 -0.17
CA ARG A 57 2.73 1.22 1.19
C ARG A 57 1.59 0.18 1.21
N ILE A 58 0.62 0.30 0.31
CA ILE A 58 -0.46 -0.69 0.16
C ILE A 58 0.09 -2.05 -0.26
N ALA A 59 1.11 -2.07 -1.11
CA ALA A 59 1.81 -3.28 -1.53
C ALA A 59 2.72 -3.88 -0.44
N GLY A 60 2.77 -3.30 0.76
CA GLY A 60 3.60 -3.81 1.86
C GLY A 60 5.09 -3.49 1.71
N ILE A 61 5.43 -2.47 0.91
CA ILE A 61 6.79 -1.90 0.81
C ILE A 61 6.96 -0.88 1.94
N SER A 62 8.06 -0.96 2.65
CA SER A 62 8.41 -0.03 3.71
C SER A 62 8.78 1.35 3.16
N LEU A 63 8.69 2.38 4.01
CA LEU A 63 9.10 3.73 3.60
C LEU A 63 10.60 3.82 3.32
N ASN A 64 11.42 2.98 3.97
CA ASN A 64 12.86 2.95 3.76
C ASN A 64 13.21 2.35 2.41
N GLU A 65 12.63 1.19 2.05
CA GLU A 65 12.80 0.58 0.72
C GLU A 65 12.35 1.55 -0.38
N MET A 66 11.23 2.26 -0.17
CA MET A 66 10.81 3.29 -1.11
C MET A 66 11.74 4.50 -1.14
N ALA A 67 12.33 4.89 -0.01
CA ALA A 67 13.30 5.98 0.02
C ALA A 67 14.55 5.60 -0.77
N GLU A 68 15.05 4.37 -0.65
CA GLU A 68 16.17 3.86 -1.45
C GLU A 68 15.85 3.87 -2.95
N MET A 69 14.62 3.54 -3.35
CA MET A 69 14.20 3.54 -4.76
C MET A 69 13.83 4.92 -5.32
N LEU A 70 13.53 5.91 -4.48
CA LEU A 70 13.01 7.23 -4.90
C LEU A 70 13.95 8.39 -4.59
N ASN A 71 14.96 8.19 -3.75
CA ASN A 71 15.99 9.18 -3.44
C ASN A 71 17.08 9.13 -4.51
N HIS A 72 16.82 9.81 -5.63
CA HIS A 72 17.82 10.08 -6.64
C HIS A 72 18.28 11.53 -6.51
N SER A 73 19.58 11.73 -6.31
CA SER A 73 20.20 13.03 -6.51
C SER A 73 20.09 13.41 -7.99
N GLU A 74 19.94 14.71 -8.28
CA GLU A 74 19.91 15.22 -9.65
C GLU A 74 21.11 14.67 -10.44
N GLY A 75 20.83 13.91 -11.50
CA GLY A 75 21.84 13.28 -12.36
C GLY A 75 22.03 11.77 -12.18
N SER A 76 21.43 11.14 -11.17
CA SER A 76 21.45 9.67 -10.99
C SER A 76 20.23 9.00 -11.64
N LYS A 77 20.42 7.83 -12.27
CA LYS A 77 19.32 7.02 -12.81
C LYS A 77 18.46 6.50 -11.64
N PRO A 78 17.13 6.42 -11.82
CA PRO A 78 16.27 5.76 -10.84
C PRO A 78 16.72 4.32 -10.57
N TYR A 79 16.83 3.95 -9.29
CA TYR A 79 17.10 2.59 -8.85
C TYR A 79 15.75 1.94 -8.56
N ILE A 80 15.31 1.10 -9.47
CA ILE A 80 14.09 0.32 -9.29
C ILE A 80 14.52 -1.09 -8.91
N ASP A 81 14.33 -1.45 -7.64
CA ASP A 81 14.53 -2.81 -7.15
C ASP A 81 13.43 -3.73 -7.72
N ARG A 82 13.71 -4.29 -8.90
CA ARG A 82 12.75 -5.16 -9.60
C ARG A 82 12.51 -6.48 -8.87
N ASP A 83 13.50 -6.97 -8.15
CA ASP A 83 13.40 -8.24 -7.43
C ASP A 83 12.50 -8.08 -6.19
N LEU A 84 12.65 -6.97 -5.45
CA LEU A 84 11.72 -6.60 -4.39
C LEU A 84 10.29 -6.47 -4.92
N LEU A 85 10.10 -5.76 -6.01
CA LEU A 85 8.76 -5.59 -6.60
C LEU A 85 8.14 -6.92 -7.04
N ALA A 86 8.91 -7.79 -7.68
CA ALA A 86 8.46 -9.13 -8.07
C ALA A 86 8.10 -9.97 -6.84
N LYS A 87 8.91 -9.94 -5.78
CA LYS A 87 8.61 -10.61 -4.52
C LYS A 87 7.32 -10.09 -3.89
N LYS A 88 7.10 -8.78 -3.86
CA LYS A 88 5.88 -8.17 -3.32
C LYS A 88 4.65 -8.55 -4.13
N ALA A 89 4.77 -8.65 -5.46
CA ALA A 89 3.69 -9.15 -6.31
C ALA A 89 3.30 -10.59 -5.95
N LEU A 90 4.29 -11.48 -5.74
CA LEU A 90 4.02 -12.86 -5.29
C LEU A 90 3.36 -12.90 -3.91
N GLU A 91 3.82 -12.09 -2.95
CA GLU A 91 3.20 -11.97 -1.62
C GLU A 91 1.72 -11.54 -1.73
N ILE A 92 1.40 -10.61 -2.65
CA ILE A 92 0.02 -10.17 -2.92
C ILE A 92 -0.80 -11.30 -3.56
N ASP A 93 -0.26 -12.06 -4.51
CA ASP A 93 -0.96 -13.18 -5.15
C ASP A 93 -1.32 -14.28 -4.15
N GLU A 94 -0.44 -14.57 -3.19
CA GLU A 94 -0.71 -15.47 -2.07
C GLU A 94 -1.84 -14.94 -1.19
N GLN A 95 -1.83 -13.65 -0.86
CA GLN A 95 -2.90 -13.00 -0.10
C GLN A 95 -4.24 -13.04 -0.84
N ILE A 96 -4.25 -12.76 -2.14
CA ILE A 96 -5.45 -12.84 -2.99
C ILE A 96 -6.01 -14.26 -2.96
N THR A 97 -5.16 -15.27 -3.12
CA THR A 97 -5.58 -16.68 -3.12
C THR A 97 -6.24 -17.05 -1.80
N ARG A 98 -5.63 -16.64 -0.68
CA ARG A 98 -6.19 -16.83 0.67
C ARG A 98 -7.54 -16.11 0.83
N LEU A 99 -7.61 -14.83 0.46
CA LEU A 99 -8.82 -14.02 0.64
C LEU A 99 -9.97 -14.51 -0.24
N LYS A 100 -9.69 -15.00 -1.46
CA LYS A 100 -10.68 -15.67 -2.31
C LYS A 100 -11.26 -16.89 -1.61
N ALA A 101 -10.42 -17.77 -1.07
CA ALA A 101 -10.91 -18.96 -0.35
C ALA A 101 -11.81 -18.61 0.85
N VAL A 102 -11.46 -17.56 1.60
CA VAL A 102 -12.27 -17.06 2.72
C VAL A 102 -13.61 -16.50 2.21
N ARG A 103 -13.58 -15.62 1.21
CA ARG A 103 -14.78 -15.03 0.58
C ARG A 103 -15.71 -16.11 0.06
N ASP A 104 -15.19 -17.09 -0.66
CA ASP A 104 -15.99 -18.15 -1.26
C ASP A 104 -16.65 -19.03 -0.18
N SER A 105 -15.96 -19.24 0.95
CA SER A 105 -16.54 -19.91 2.12
C SER A 105 -17.67 -19.10 2.77
N LEU A 106 -17.49 -17.78 2.92
CA LEU A 106 -18.54 -16.88 3.46
C LEU A 106 -19.76 -16.83 2.55
N ASN A 107 -19.57 -16.69 1.24
CA ASN A 107 -20.65 -16.69 0.24
C ASN A 107 -21.42 -18.01 0.23
N HIS A 108 -20.72 -19.13 0.40
CA HIS A 108 -21.36 -20.43 0.50
C HIS A 108 -22.26 -20.52 1.71
N VAL A 109 -21.78 -20.15 2.90
CA VAL A 109 -22.58 -20.16 4.13
C VAL A 109 -23.81 -19.27 4.01
N ALA A 110 -23.65 -18.07 3.45
CA ALA A 110 -24.74 -17.11 3.28
C ALA A 110 -25.89 -17.61 2.38
N SER A 111 -25.63 -18.58 1.51
CA SER A 111 -26.61 -19.14 0.56
C SER A 111 -26.93 -20.62 0.81
N CYS A 112 -26.37 -21.20 1.86
CA CYS A 112 -26.51 -22.63 2.13
C CYS A 112 -27.90 -22.92 2.71
N PRO A 113 -28.68 -23.84 2.10
CA PRO A 113 -30.04 -24.16 2.56
C PRO A 113 -30.08 -25.10 3.78
N HIS A 114 -28.93 -25.54 4.30
CA HIS A 114 -28.89 -26.43 5.47
C HIS A 114 -29.11 -25.61 6.75
N GLU A 115 -29.97 -26.10 7.66
CA GLU A 115 -30.18 -25.50 8.98
C GLU A 115 -28.90 -25.47 9.82
N SER A 116 -28.07 -26.50 9.68
CA SER A 116 -26.72 -26.57 10.23
C SER A 116 -25.73 -26.67 9.08
N HIS A 117 -24.91 -25.62 8.92
CA HIS A 117 -23.89 -25.58 7.88
C HIS A 117 -22.79 -26.64 8.10
N MET A 118 -22.65 -27.17 9.32
CA MET A 118 -21.73 -28.26 9.62
C MET A 118 -22.15 -29.57 8.94
N ASP A 119 -23.41 -29.72 8.55
CA ASP A 119 -23.89 -30.89 7.80
C ASP A 119 -23.74 -30.71 6.28
N CYS A 120 -23.37 -29.51 5.83
CA CYS A 120 -23.12 -29.24 4.42
C CYS A 120 -21.74 -29.76 3.99
N SER A 121 -21.71 -30.84 3.21
CA SER A 121 -20.47 -31.43 2.70
C SER A 121 -19.61 -30.46 1.88
N SER A 122 -20.23 -29.52 1.15
CA SER A 122 -19.55 -28.45 0.43
C SER A 122 -18.84 -27.49 1.38
N PHE A 123 -19.52 -27.05 2.45
CA PHE A 123 -18.92 -26.20 3.47
C PHE A 123 -17.76 -26.91 4.20
N GLN A 124 -17.93 -28.18 4.56
CA GLN A 124 -16.86 -28.96 5.18
C GLN A 124 -15.59 -29.05 4.31
N ARG A 125 -15.73 -29.17 2.98
CA ARG A 125 -14.59 -29.15 2.05
C ARG A 125 -13.92 -27.77 2.02
N LEU A 126 -14.70 -26.70 1.97
CA LEU A 126 -14.20 -25.32 1.99
C LEU A 126 -13.41 -25.04 3.29
N MET A 127 -13.90 -25.50 4.44
CA MET A 127 -13.20 -25.40 5.72
C MET A 127 -11.82 -26.07 5.72
N LYS A 128 -11.67 -27.22 5.04
CA LYS A 128 -10.35 -27.88 4.89
C LYS A 128 -9.39 -27.06 4.03
N VAL A 129 -9.88 -26.34 3.03
CA VAL A 129 -9.09 -25.44 2.20
C VAL A 129 -8.66 -24.21 3.00
N VAL A 130 -9.59 -23.56 3.71
CA VAL A 130 -9.30 -22.36 4.53
C VAL A 130 -8.30 -22.67 5.65
N LYS A 131 -8.35 -23.86 6.26
CA LYS A 131 -7.40 -24.28 7.31
C LYS A 131 -5.93 -24.16 6.89
N ARG A 132 -5.62 -24.30 5.58
CA ARG A 132 -4.25 -24.17 5.05
C ARG A 132 -3.71 -22.74 5.15
N TYR A 133 -4.61 -21.76 5.23
CA TYR A 133 -4.27 -20.34 5.26
C TYR A 133 -4.37 -19.73 6.67
N VAL A 134 -4.75 -20.50 7.68
CA VAL A 134 -4.73 -20.03 9.07
C VAL A 134 -3.26 -19.90 9.51
N PRO A 135 -2.77 -18.70 9.86
CA PRO A 135 -1.39 -18.52 10.28
C PRO A 135 -1.14 -19.38 11.51
N LYS A 136 -0.15 -20.27 11.42
CA LYS A 136 0.31 -21.04 12.57
C LYS A 136 1.01 -20.06 13.51
N LYS A 137 0.60 -20.02 14.77
CA LYS A 137 1.26 -19.21 15.80
C LYS A 137 2.77 -19.57 15.79
N PRO A 138 3.69 -18.59 15.75
CA PRO A 138 5.11 -18.90 15.93
C PRO A 138 5.30 -19.57 17.29
N ARG A 139 6.10 -20.65 17.34
CA ARG A 139 6.49 -21.31 18.59
C ARG A 139 7.43 -20.43 19.39
#